data_AF-A0A1A8RCX4-F1
#
_entry.id   AF-A0A1A8RCX4-F1
#
_cell.length_a   1.000
_cell.length_b   1.000
_cell.length_c   1.000
_cell.angle_alpha   90.00
_cell.angle_beta   90.00
_cell.angle_gamma   90.00
#
_symmetry.space_group_name_H-M   'P 1'
#
loop_
_entity.id
_entity.type
_entity.pdbx_description
1 polymer ?
#
loop_
_entity_poly.entity_id
_entity_poly.type
_entity_poly.pdbx_seq_one_letter_code
_entity_poly.pdbx_strand_id
1 'polypeptide(L)'
;GRCTRGATSFQGNKVFVGNGVAEMNRSHIFCSDKPLRGVGVRMVDPLYQSPPFDGVLPSLVFLQNLPSVVVGHVLGPQPGERILDMCAAPGGKTCHVAALMRDQGEVVAM
;
A
#
# COMPACT_ATOMS: atom_id res chain seq x y z
N GLY A 1 7.55 8.75 15.11
CA GLY A 1 6.27 9.03 15.80
C GLY A 1 6.53 9.16 17.28
N ARG A 2 6.23 10.32 17.87
CA ARG A 2 6.42 10.60 19.32
C ARG A 2 5.10 10.66 20.10
N CYS A 3 3.96 10.67 19.41
CA CYS A 3 2.65 10.60 20.03
C CYS A 3 2.38 9.14 20.45
N THR A 4 2.06 8.91 21.72
CA THR A 4 1.72 7.58 22.24
C THR A 4 0.30 7.20 21.85
N ARG A 5 0.07 5.91 21.58
CA ARG A 5 -1.27 5.40 21.21
C ARG A 5 -2.25 5.71 22.34
N GLY A 6 -3.38 6.33 22.00
CA GLY A 6 -4.41 6.68 22.99
C GLY A 6 -4.12 7.97 23.77
N ALA A 7 -3.11 8.78 23.41
CA ALA A 7 -2.97 10.12 24.00
C ALA A 7 -4.19 11.00 23.68
N THR A 8 -4.58 11.88 24.61
CA THR A 8 -5.66 12.88 24.44
C THR A 8 -5.12 14.25 24.02
N SER A 9 -3.83 14.51 24.23
CA SER A 9 -3.15 15.73 23.81
C SER A 9 -1.75 15.41 23.28
N PHE A 10 -1.25 16.24 22.38
CA PHE A 10 0.10 16.12 21.83
C PHE A 10 0.64 17.51 21.47
N GLN A 11 1.74 17.89 22.13
CA GLN A 11 2.43 19.18 21.95
C GLN A 11 3.64 19.09 21.03
N GLY A 12 4.00 17.91 20.53
CA GLY A 12 5.09 17.75 19.57
C GLY A 12 4.73 18.21 18.16
N ASN A 13 5.67 18.03 17.23
CA ASN A 13 5.50 18.44 15.84
C ASN A 13 4.35 17.68 15.17
N LYS A 14 3.41 18.43 14.61
CA LYS A 14 2.28 17.94 13.81
C LYS A 14 2.40 18.49 12.39
N VAL A 15 1.93 17.71 11.42
CA VAL A 15 1.80 18.13 10.02
C VAL A 15 0.32 18.06 9.67
N PHE A 16 -0.22 19.14 9.12
CA PHE A 16 -1.60 19.15 8.62
C PHE A 16 -1.64 18.43 7.28
N VAL A 17 -2.53 17.43 7.16
CA VAL A 17 -2.67 16.58 5.96
C VAL A 17 -3.99 16.82 5.22
N GLY A 18 -4.94 17.53 5.84
CA GLY A 18 -6.26 17.82 5.29
C GLY A 18 -7.39 17.64 6.31
N ASN A 19 -8.61 17.95 5.88
CA ASN A 19 -9.83 17.75 6.67
C ASN A 19 -10.56 16.46 6.27
N GLY A 20 -11.23 15.85 7.24
CA GLY A 20 -11.96 14.60 7.08
C GLY A 20 -13.15 14.50 8.03
N VAL A 21 -14.08 13.62 7.71
CA VAL A 21 -15.21 13.25 8.57
C VAL A 21 -14.83 12.01 9.37
N ALA A 22 -14.97 12.08 10.69
CA ALA A 22 -14.75 10.92 11.56
C ALA A 22 -15.89 9.91 11.40
N GLU A 23 -15.56 8.70 11.00
CA GLU A 23 -16.51 7.57 10.83
C GLU A 23 -16.45 6.62 12.04
N MET A 24 -15.47 6.79 12.92
CA MET A 24 -15.33 6.02 14.16
C MET A 24 -15.10 6.93 15.36
N ASN A 25 -15.76 6.60 16.47
CA ASN A 25 -15.54 7.26 17.75
C ASN A 25 -14.23 6.84 18.40
N ARG A 26 -13.66 7.73 19.22
CA ARG A 26 -12.43 7.47 19.98
C ARG A 26 -12.52 6.24 20.88
N SER A 27 -13.65 6.05 21.56
CA SER A 27 -13.89 4.85 22.40
C SER A 27 -13.88 3.58 21.55
N HIS A 28 -14.46 3.60 20.35
CA HIS A 28 -14.41 2.47 19.45
C HIS A 28 -12.97 2.15 19.02
N ILE A 29 -12.14 3.16 18.73
CA ILE A 29 -10.74 3.01 18.30
C ILE A 29 -9.81 2.46 19.40
N PHE A 30 -10.02 2.86 20.66
CA PHE A 30 -9.06 2.58 21.75
C PHE A 30 -9.59 1.65 22.85
N CYS A 31 -10.89 1.38 22.92
CA CYS A 31 -11.51 0.54 23.95
C CYS A 31 -12.13 -0.74 23.37
N SER A 32 -11.64 -1.20 22.22
CA SER A 32 -12.07 -2.46 21.60
C SER A 32 -11.03 -3.56 21.84
N ASP A 33 -11.50 -4.73 22.27
CA ASP A 33 -10.66 -5.92 22.51
C ASP A 33 -10.29 -6.66 21.22
N LYS A 34 -10.90 -6.30 20.08
CA LYS A 34 -10.65 -6.92 18.77
C LYS A 34 -9.91 -5.94 17.83
N PRO A 35 -9.05 -6.46 16.93
CA PRO A 35 -8.44 -5.63 15.90
C PRO A 35 -9.54 -5.03 15.01
N LEU A 36 -9.64 -3.70 15.02
CA LEU A 36 -10.62 -2.96 14.24
C LEU A 36 -10.21 -2.94 12.76
N ARG A 37 -11.21 -2.99 11.89
CA ARG A 37 -11.08 -2.81 10.43
C ARG A 37 -12.18 -1.87 9.94
N GLY A 38 -11.95 -1.20 8.83
CA GLY A 38 -12.88 -0.24 8.23
C GLY A 38 -12.33 1.19 8.23
N VAL A 39 -13.20 2.15 7.90
CA VAL A 39 -12.83 3.56 7.74
C VAL A 39 -12.86 4.28 9.09
N GLY A 40 -11.73 4.80 9.54
CA GLY A 40 -11.67 5.63 10.76
C GLY A 40 -12.02 7.10 10.49
N VAL A 41 -11.42 7.68 9.46
CA VAL A 41 -11.67 9.05 8.99
C VAL A 41 -11.77 9.03 7.47
N ARG A 42 -12.89 9.49 6.93
CA ARG A 42 -13.06 9.72 5.49
C ARG A 42 -12.53 11.11 5.15
N MET A 43 -11.43 11.20 4.41
CA MET A 43 -10.89 12.48 3.96
C MET A 43 -11.87 13.18 3.00
N VAL A 44 -12.15 14.47 3.22
CA VAL A 44 -13.06 15.29 2.39
C VAL A 44 -12.34 16.45 1.70
N ASP A 45 -11.28 16.95 2.31
CA ASP A 45 -10.49 18.08 1.80
C ASP A 45 -9.00 17.83 2.11
N PRO A 46 -8.35 16.90 1.38
CA PRO A 46 -6.94 16.57 1.57
C PRO A 46 -6.04 17.67 1.00
N LEU A 47 -4.90 17.93 1.65
CA LEU A 47 -3.92 18.91 1.16
C LEU A 47 -3.38 18.56 -0.24
N TYR A 48 -3.20 17.26 -0.50
CA TYR A 48 -2.84 16.73 -1.82
C TYR A 48 -3.94 15.81 -2.32
N GLN A 49 -4.49 16.13 -3.48
CA GLN A 49 -5.54 15.35 -4.10
C GLN A 49 -4.94 14.13 -4.80
N SER A 50 -5.11 12.96 -4.19
CA SER A 50 -4.85 11.66 -4.80
C SER A 50 -6.09 10.79 -4.65
N PRO A 51 -6.52 10.07 -5.69
CA PRO A 51 -7.67 9.17 -5.58
C PRO A 51 -7.36 8.03 -4.60
N PRO A 52 -8.38 7.52 -3.86
CA PRO A 52 -8.24 6.30 -3.10
C PRO A 52 -8.18 5.10 -4.06
N PHE A 53 -7.33 4.13 -3.75
CA PHE A 53 -7.17 2.92 -4.56
C PHE A 53 -7.60 1.64 -3.82
N ASP A 54 -8.11 1.76 -2.60
CA ASP A 54 -8.62 0.61 -1.86
C ASP A 54 -9.82 -0.01 -2.58
N GLY A 55 -9.75 -1.30 -2.88
CA GLY A 55 -10.79 -2.04 -3.62
C GLY A 55 -10.97 -1.65 -5.09
N VAL A 56 -10.13 -0.78 -5.66
CA VAL A 56 -10.24 -0.39 -7.08
C VAL A 56 -9.55 -1.45 -7.94
N LEU A 57 -10.34 -2.22 -8.69
CA LEU A 57 -9.87 -3.25 -9.62
C LEU A 57 -8.77 -4.17 -9.04
N PRO A 58 -9.01 -4.82 -7.88
CA PRO A 58 -7.97 -5.49 -7.09
C PRO A 58 -7.28 -6.66 -7.81
N SER A 59 -7.89 -7.21 -8.85
CA SER A 59 -7.33 -8.27 -9.69
C SER A 59 -6.62 -7.78 -10.96
N LEU A 60 -6.71 -6.48 -11.27
CA LEU A 60 -6.18 -5.90 -12.52
C LEU A 60 -5.11 -4.84 -12.30
N VAL A 61 -5.08 -4.21 -11.12
CA VAL A 61 -4.18 -3.09 -10.84
C VAL A 61 -3.38 -3.35 -9.58
N PHE A 62 -2.09 -2.98 -9.62
CA PHE A 62 -1.21 -2.94 -8.47
C PHE A 62 -0.59 -1.55 -8.35
N LEU A 63 -0.68 -0.92 -7.17
CA LEU A 63 -0.06 0.38 -6.95
C LEU A 63 1.45 0.23 -6.86
N GLN A 64 2.15 0.81 -7.84
CA GLN A 64 3.61 0.74 -7.94
C GLN A 64 4.17 2.08 -8.39
N ASN A 65 5.27 2.51 -7.77
CA ASN A 65 5.94 3.72 -8.21
C ASN A 65 6.58 3.50 -9.60
N LEU A 66 6.70 4.57 -10.38
CA LEU A 66 7.31 4.53 -11.71
C LEU A 66 8.68 3.84 -11.74
N PRO A 67 9.66 4.16 -10.87
CA PRO A 67 10.97 3.51 -10.92
C PRO A 67 10.88 2.00 -10.68
N SER A 68 9.98 1.52 -9.81
CA SER A 68 9.79 0.07 -9.62
C SER A 68 9.20 -0.60 -10.84
N VAL A 69 8.34 0.08 -11.62
CA VAL A 69 7.84 -0.46 -12.89
C VAL A 69 8.97 -0.55 -13.90
N VAL A 70 9.76 0.53 -14.04
CA VAL A 70 10.91 0.59 -14.95
C VAL A 70 11.91 -0.53 -14.70
N VAL A 71 12.20 -0.89 -13.44
CA VAL A 71 13.08 -2.01 -13.09
C VAL A 71 12.66 -3.33 -13.77
N GLY A 72 11.35 -3.63 -13.83
CA GLY A 72 10.85 -4.83 -14.50
C GLY A 72 11.13 -4.83 -16.00
N HIS A 73 10.98 -3.68 -16.65
CA HIS A 73 11.29 -3.52 -18.08
C HIS A 73 12.79 -3.56 -18.35
N VAL A 74 13.61 -2.97 -17.48
CA VAL A 74 15.08 -2.99 -17.60
C VAL A 74 15.64 -4.40 -17.44
N LEU A 75 15.05 -5.21 -16.54
CA LEU A 75 15.40 -6.63 -16.41
C LEU A 75 15.13 -7.39 -17.71
N GLY A 76 14.11 -6.99 -18.48
CA GLY A 76 13.79 -7.55 -19.80
C GLY A 76 13.46 -9.04 -19.81
N PRO A 77 12.65 -9.56 -18.86
CA PRO A 77 12.44 -11.00 -18.73
C PRO A 77 11.69 -11.59 -19.93
N GLN A 78 12.11 -12.76 -20.38
CA GLN A 78 11.53 -13.45 -21.54
C GLN A 78 10.66 -14.65 -21.12
N PRO A 79 9.59 -14.96 -21.86
CA PRO A 79 8.84 -16.20 -21.66
C PRO A 79 9.74 -17.44 -21.68
N GLY A 80 9.61 -18.29 -20.67
CA GLY A 80 10.38 -19.52 -20.49
C GLY A 80 11.63 -19.39 -19.63
N GLU A 81 12.02 -18.17 -19.24
CA GLU A 81 13.16 -17.96 -18.34
C GLU A 81 12.87 -18.37 -16.90
N ARG A 82 13.95 -18.54 -16.13
CA ARG A 82 13.91 -18.79 -14.68
C ARG A 82 14.56 -17.63 -13.94
N ILE A 83 13.77 -16.92 -13.12
CA ILE A 83 14.16 -15.67 -12.47
C ILE A 83 14.04 -15.82 -10.95
N LEU A 84 14.96 -15.21 -10.20
CA LEU A 84 14.95 -15.16 -8.74
C LEU A 84 14.79 -13.72 -8.26
N ASP A 85 13.74 -13.46 -7.49
CA ASP A 85 13.55 -12.25 -6.69
C ASP A 85 13.87 -12.56 -5.22
N MET A 86 15.07 -12.17 -4.78
CA MET A 86 15.56 -12.49 -3.43
C MET A 86 14.87 -11.68 -2.31
N CYS A 87 14.15 -10.61 -2.65
CA CYS A 87 13.54 -9.70 -1.69
C CYS A 87 12.14 -9.32 -2.18
N ALA A 88 11.27 -10.31 -2.30
CA ALA A 88 10.06 -10.19 -3.07
C ALA A 88 8.95 -9.43 -2.35
N ALA A 89 8.84 -9.54 -1.02
CA ALA A 89 7.72 -8.97 -0.27
C ALA A 89 7.58 -7.44 -0.47
N PRO A 90 6.39 -6.89 -0.78
CA PRO A 90 5.06 -7.55 -0.83
C PRO A 90 4.68 -8.19 -2.18
N GLY A 91 5.56 -8.23 -3.18
CA GLY A 91 5.39 -9.01 -4.42
C GLY A 91 5.21 -8.18 -5.70
N GLY A 92 5.18 -6.84 -5.63
CA GLY A 92 4.83 -5.99 -6.79
C GLY A 92 5.74 -6.19 -8.01
N LYS A 93 7.06 -6.28 -7.80
CA LYS A 93 8.03 -6.51 -8.90
C LYS A 93 7.97 -7.96 -9.40
N THR A 94 7.85 -8.91 -8.48
CA THR A 94 7.68 -10.34 -8.81
C THR A 94 6.47 -10.56 -9.72
N CYS A 95 5.31 -10.01 -9.35
CA CYS A 95 4.10 -10.06 -10.18
C CYS A 95 4.29 -9.35 -11.51
N HIS A 96 4.97 -8.20 -11.53
CA HIS A 96 5.26 -7.49 -12.77
C HIS A 96 6.16 -8.31 -13.72
N VAL A 97 7.18 -8.98 -13.20
CA VAL A 97 8.06 -9.88 -13.97
C VAL A 97 7.27 -11.05 -14.55
N ALA A 98 6.45 -11.72 -13.73
CA ALA A 98 5.58 -12.81 -14.19
C ALA A 98 4.62 -12.33 -15.31
N ALA A 99 4.06 -11.13 -15.18
CA ALA A 99 3.20 -10.52 -16.20
C ALA A 99 3.94 -10.24 -17.52
N LEU A 100 5.18 -9.72 -17.46
CA LEU A 100 6.01 -9.50 -18.65
C LEU A 100 6.39 -10.80 -19.36
N MET A 101 6.62 -11.87 -18.59
CA MET A 101 6.84 -13.23 -19.10
C MET A 101 5.55 -13.92 -19.59
N ARG A 102 4.39 -13.24 -19.50
CA ARG A 102 3.06 -13.78 -19.84
C ARG A 102 2.73 -15.06 -19.07
N ASP A 103 3.20 -15.13 -17.83
CA ASP A 103 3.06 -16.29 -16.95
C ASP A 103 3.62 -17.60 -17.55
N GLN A 104 4.66 -17.47 -18.39
CA GLN A 104 5.38 -18.61 -18.97
C GLN A 104 6.84 -18.59 -18.49
N GLY A 105 7.24 -19.58 -17.70
CA GLY A 105 8.57 -19.68 -17.09
C GLY A 105 8.46 -19.92 -15.58
N GLU A 106 9.49 -19.55 -14.82
CA GLU A 106 9.51 -19.71 -13.37
C GLU A 106 10.06 -18.45 -12.71
N VAL A 107 9.30 -17.87 -11.77
CA VAL A 107 9.76 -16.77 -10.92
C VAL A 107 9.78 -17.25 -9.48
N VAL A 108 10.99 -17.43 -8.92
CA VAL A 108 11.19 -17.80 -7.53
C VAL A 108 11.27 -16.52 -6.69
N ALA A 109 10.43 -16.41 -5.67
CA ALA A 109 10.39 -15.27 -4.76
C ALA A 109 10.69 -15.70 -3.31
N MET A 110 11.55 -14.95 -2.63
CA MET A 110 11.95 -15.16 -1.23
C MET A 110 11.56 -13.98 -0.33
#